data_AF-A0AAD5LPE1-F1
#
_entry.id   AF-A0AAD5LPE1-F1
#
_cell.length_a   1.000
_cell.length_b   1.000
_cell.length_c   1.000
_cell.angle_alpha   90.00
_cell.angle_beta   90.00
_cell.angle_gamma   90.00
#
_symmetry.space_group_name_H-M   'P 1'
#
loop_
_entity.id
_entity.type
_entity.pdbx_description
1 polymer ?
#
loop_
_entity_poly.entity_id
_entity_poly.type
_entity_poly.pdbx_seq_one_letter_code
_entity_poly.pdbx_strand_id
1 'polypeptide(L)'
;MDNFLLDHKSGRVIGIDFGISFGAGASILPVPELIPFRFTRQMQTVLQPYDSSILLVQDMTAVFGALREKKQVVESVMNVFLHEPLLDWQQSTTTHQRELFVDASDDATQKEDTQKQSLEENSLELTPSRSRKRPRRETEVKQTPSNASSLADAPAIAWLPDVKVTIARRKLDGYSPRILLKEELAQNPHLGKLMPRFHALIDSAVQSEVGIGSLSSLDQAQELVELATSPDLLGRTYHGWMPWL
;
A
#
# COMPACT_ATOMS: atom_id res chain seq x y z
N MET A 1 4.04 -10.62 9.50
CA MET A 1 2.63 -10.83 9.93
C MET A 1 2.38 -9.95 11.15
N ASP A 2 2.77 -8.68 11.10
CA ASP A 2 3.20 -8.01 12.33
C ASP A 2 2.14 -7.05 12.89
N ASN A 3 0.99 -6.97 12.21
CA ASN A 3 -0.10 -6.05 12.53
C ASN A 3 -1.23 -6.70 13.34
N PHE A 4 -1.03 -7.92 13.83
CA PHE A 4 -2.02 -8.63 14.65
C PHE A 4 -1.37 -9.20 15.92
N LEU A 5 -1.94 -8.87 17.08
CA LEU A 5 -1.60 -9.47 18.36
C LEU A 5 -2.66 -10.50 18.75
N LEU A 6 -2.24 -11.69 19.14
CA LEU A 6 -3.12 -12.76 19.61
C LEU A 6 -3.01 -12.91 21.13
N ASP A 7 -4.15 -12.80 21.83
CA ASP A 7 -4.22 -13.19 23.23
C ASP A 7 -4.34 -14.71 23.35
N HIS A 8 -3.29 -15.35 23.87
CA HIS A 8 -3.21 -16.80 24.06
C HIS A 8 -4.23 -17.36 25.07
N LYS A 9 -4.79 -16.53 25.95
CA LYS A 9 -5.78 -17.00 26.94
C LYS A 9 -7.20 -16.98 26.39
N SER A 10 -7.57 -15.92 25.67
CA SER A 10 -8.93 -15.73 25.18
C SER A 10 -9.12 -15.97 23.68
N GLY A 11 -8.03 -16.12 22.92
CA GLY A 11 -8.06 -16.27 21.47
C GLY A 11 -8.40 -14.98 20.71
N ARG A 12 -8.44 -13.83 21.40
CA ARG A 12 -8.76 -12.54 20.78
C ARG A 12 -7.61 -12.04 19.90
N VAL A 13 -7.97 -11.50 18.74
CA VAL A 13 -7.03 -10.85 17.82
C VAL A 13 -7.21 -9.34 17.93
N ILE A 14 -6.10 -8.62 18.09
CA ILE A 14 -6.06 -7.15 18.18
C ILE A 14 -5.20 -6.64 17.03
N GLY A 15 -5.77 -5.77 16.19
CA GLY A 15 -5.03 -5.06 15.15
C GLY A 15 -4.12 -3.99 15.77
N ILE A 16 -2.88 -3.93 15.30
CA ILE A 16 -1.90 -2.90 15.66
C ILE A 16 -1.32 -2.26 14.39
N ASP A 17 -0.77 -1.06 14.53
CA ASP A 17 -0.22 -0.25 13.43
C ASP A 17 -1.26 0.18 12.38
N PHE A 18 -1.82 1.38 12.56
CA PHE A 18 -2.80 1.99 11.66
C PHE A 18 -2.17 3.05 10.73
N GLY A 19 -0.86 2.94 10.46
CA GLY A 19 -0.11 3.94 9.69
C GLY A 19 -0.61 4.13 8.25
N ILE A 20 -1.19 3.10 7.63
CA ILE A 20 -1.92 3.20 6.36
C ILE A 20 -3.41 3.07 6.64
N SER A 21 -4.17 4.12 6.32
CA SER A 21 -5.61 4.16 6.58
C SER A 21 -6.39 4.80 5.44
N PHE A 22 -7.72 4.69 5.47
CA PHE A 22 -8.64 5.29 4.48
C PHE A 22 -8.29 4.98 3.01
N GLY A 23 -7.95 3.73 2.71
CA GLY A 23 -7.67 3.28 1.35
C GLY A 23 -6.33 3.79 0.78
N ALA A 24 -5.46 4.37 1.61
CA ALA A 24 -4.12 4.79 1.20
C ALA A 24 -3.28 3.61 0.65
N GLY A 25 -3.55 2.38 1.10
CA GLY A 25 -2.92 1.17 0.57
C GLY A 25 -3.21 0.93 -0.91
N ALA A 26 -4.42 1.26 -1.37
CA ALA A 26 -4.79 1.16 -2.78
C ALA A 26 -4.41 2.40 -3.59
N SER A 27 -4.54 3.60 -3.00
CA SER A 27 -4.40 4.87 -3.73
C SER A 27 -2.97 5.43 -3.79
N ILE A 28 -2.05 4.99 -2.92
CA ILE A 28 -0.72 5.62 -2.78
C ILE A 28 0.42 4.64 -3.07
N LEU A 29 0.30 3.38 -2.63
CA LEU A 29 1.41 2.43 -2.73
C LEU A 29 1.74 2.05 -4.19
N PRO A 30 3.02 1.88 -4.54
CA PRO A 30 3.42 1.39 -5.87
C PRO A 30 2.87 0.00 -6.19
N VAL A 31 2.83 -0.89 -5.18
CA VAL A 31 2.09 -2.16 -5.23
C VAL A 31 0.83 -1.97 -4.40
N PRO A 32 -0.34 -1.79 -5.02
CA PRO A 32 -1.57 -1.47 -4.29
C PRO A 32 -2.08 -2.67 -3.50
N GLU A 33 -2.71 -2.38 -2.36
CA GLU A 33 -3.48 -3.38 -1.60
C GLU A 33 -4.83 -3.63 -2.29
N LEU A 34 -5.03 -4.85 -2.78
CA LEU A 34 -6.22 -5.24 -3.56
C LEU A 34 -7.30 -5.96 -2.75
N ILE A 35 -6.97 -6.36 -1.53
CA ILE A 35 -7.84 -7.16 -0.66
C ILE A 35 -8.31 -6.29 0.51
N PRO A 36 -9.60 -6.38 0.90
CA PRO A 36 -10.17 -5.48 1.89
C PRO A 36 -9.73 -5.78 3.32
N PHE A 37 -9.41 -7.04 3.62
CA PHE A 37 -8.84 -7.48 4.89
C PHE A 37 -8.10 -8.80 4.70
N ARG A 38 -7.27 -9.14 5.70
CA ARG A 38 -6.59 -10.43 5.73
C ARG A 38 -7.58 -11.54 6.10
N PHE A 39 -7.83 -12.44 5.16
CA PHE A 39 -8.58 -13.68 5.42
C PHE A 39 -7.99 -14.81 4.58
N THR A 40 -6.79 -15.23 5.00
CA THR A 40 -5.96 -16.20 4.27
C THR A 40 -6.29 -17.65 4.64
N ARG A 41 -5.61 -18.58 3.96
CA ARG A 41 -5.80 -20.02 4.16
C ARG A 41 -5.61 -20.46 5.60
N GLN A 42 -4.61 -19.95 6.34
CA GLN A 42 -4.43 -20.28 7.75
C GLN A 42 -5.66 -19.88 8.57
N MET A 43 -6.20 -18.68 8.37
CA MET A 43 -7.36 -18.20 9.11
C MET A 43 -8.61 -19.05 8.84
N GLN A 44 -8.78 -19.52 7.60
CA GLN A 44 -9.87 -20.43 7.24
C GLN A 44 -9.68 -21.83 7.83
N THR A 45 -8.45 -22.35 7.77
CA THR A 45 -8.13 -23.73 8.17
C THR A 45 -8.25 -23.93 9.68
N VAL A 46 -7.94 -22.91 10.49
CA VAL A 46 -8.02 -22.99 11.96
C VAL A 46 -9.43 -23.28 12.47
N LEU A 47 -10.48 -22.90 11.72
CA LEU A 47 -11.87 -23.10 12.11
C LEU A 47 -12.46 -24.43 11.60
N GLN A 48 -11.69 -25.25 10.89
CA GLN A 48 -12.17 -26.55 10.42
C GLN A 48 -12.59 -27.46 11.58
N PRO A 49 -13.67 -28.25 11.42
CA PRO A 49 -14.41 -28.53 10.18
C PRO A 49 -15.50 -27.51 9.80
N TYR A 50 -15.64 -26.41 10.55
CA TYR A 50 -16.64 -25.39 10.25
C TYR A 50 -16.23 -24.50 9.07
N ASP A 51 -17.22 -23.97 8.36
CA ASP A 51 -16.98 -22.97 7.31
C ASP A 51 -16.76 -21.59 7.95
N SER A 52 -15.49 -21.19 8.03
CA SER A 52 -15.08 -19.87 8.51
C SER A 52 -15.72 -18.72 7.74
N SER A 53 -15.99 -18.90 6.44
CA SER A 53 -16.50 -17.85 5.58
C SER A 53 -17.93 -17.51 5.97
N ILE A 54 -18.78 -18.52 6.18
CA ILE A 54 -20.16 -18.33 6.60
C ILE A 54 -20.23 -17.69 7.99
N LEU A 55 -19.40 -18.17 8.93
CA LEU A 55 -19.33 -17.60 10.29
C LEU A 55 -18.96 -16.12 10.24
N LEU A 56 -17.91 -15.78 9.48
CA LEU A 56 -17.45 -14.40 9.34
C LEU A 56 -18.51 -13.53 8.65
N VAL A 57 -19.16 -14.00 7.60
CA VAL A 57 -20.24 -13.27 6.92
C VAL A 57 -21.40 -12.97 7.88
N GLN A 58 -21.79 -13.93 8.73
CA GLN A 58 -22.87 -13.72 9.70
C GLN A 58 -22.53 -12.61 10.70
N ASP A 59 -21.32 -12.66 11.28
CA ASP A 59 -20.85 -11.65 12.23
C ASP A 59 -20.70 -10.27 11.56
N MET A 60 -20.09 -10.23 10.37
CA MET A 60 -19.97 -9.00 9.57
C MET A 60 -21.34 -8.39 9.24
N THR A 61 -22.33 -9.22 8.90
CA THR A 61 -23.69 -8.75 8.58
C THR A 61 -24.32 -8.06 9.80
N ALA A 62 -24.17 -8.62 10.99
CA ALA A 62 -24.66 -8.03 12.23
C ALA A 62 -23.95 -6.70 12.55
N VAL A 63 -22.61 -6.66 12.41
CA VAL A 63 -21.81 -5.46 12.63
C VAL A 63 -22.17 -4.36 11.63
N PHE A 64 -22.31 -4.68 10.35
CA PHE A 64 -22.74 -3.72 9.33
C PHE A 64 -24.15 -3.21 9.58
N GLY A 65 -25.09 -4.08 10.00
CA GLY A 65 -26.41 -3.64 10.45
C GLY A 65 -26.33 -2.58 11.55
N ALA A 66 -25.55 -2.83 12.60
CA ALA A 66 -25.37 -1.91 13.71
C ALA A 66 -24.67 -0.59 13.31
N LEU A 67 -23.63 -0.65 12.48
CA LEU A 67 -22.93 0.53 11.97
C LEU A 67 -23.84 1.41 11.11
N ARG A 68 -24.67 0.80 10.27
CA ARG A 68 -25.65 1.52 9.43
C ARG A 68 -26.76 2.14 10.27
N GLU A 69 -27.24 1.45 11.31
CA GLU A 69 -28.25 2.00 12.23
C GLU A 69 -27.74 3.26 12.94
N LYS A 70 -26.46 3.28 13.33
CA LYS A 70 -25.81 4.43 13.99
C LYS A 70 -24.94 5.27 13.05
N LYS A 71 -25.24 5.27 11.74
CA LYS A 71 -24.44 5.92 10.69
C LYS A 71 -24.06 7.37 11.02
N GLN A 72 -25.01 8.17 11.52
CA GLN A 72 -24.77 9.58 11.83
C GLN A 72 -23.65 9.79 12.85
N VAL A 73 -23.56 8.93 13.86
CA VAL A 73 -22.52 9.00 14.89
C VAL A 73 -21.16 8.66 14.27
N VAL A 74 -21.11 7.57 13.49
CA VAL A 74 -19.88 7.14 12.81
C VAL A 74 -19.39 8.22 11.84
N GLU A 75 -20.27 8.77 11.02
CA GLU A 75 -19.95 9.87 10.10
C GLU A 75 -19.43 11.11 10.83
N SER A 76 -20.04 11.48 11.95
CA SER A 76 -19.59 12.66 12.72
C SER A 76 -18.18 12.45 13.25
N VAL A 77 -17.89 11.27 13.82
CA VAL A 77 -16.56 10.93 14.34
C VAL A 77 -15.53 10.89 13.21
N MET A 78 -15.86 10.25 12.07
CA MET A 78 -14.96 10.21 10.90
C MET A 78 -14.68 11.60 10.33
N ASN A 79 -15.69 12.48 10.30
CA ASN A 79 -15.52 13.83 9.79
C ASN A 79 -14.60 14.66 10.70
N VAL A 80 -14.76 14.55 12.02
CA VAL A 80 -13.85 15.20 12.98
C VAL A 80 -12.44 14.64 12.85
N PHE A 81 -12.32 13.30 12.79
CA PHE A 81 -11.03 12.62 12.67
C PHE A 81 -10.29 13.05 11.41
N LEU A 82 -10.89 12.96 10.23
CA LEU A 82 -10.21 13.23 8.95
C LEU A 82 -9.83 14.70 8.73
N HIS A 83 -10.47 15.62 9.44
CA HIS A 83 -10.15 17.05 9.41
C HIS A 83 -9.20 17.47 10.54
N GLU A 84 -8.70 16.52 11.33
CA GLU A 84 -7.71 16.81 12.36
C GLU A 84 -6.33 17.08 11.71
N PRO A 85 -5.75 18.29 11.89
CA PRO A 85 -4.56 18.72 11.14
C PRO A 85 -3.27 17.91 11.45
N LEU A 86 -3.28 17.08 12.50
CA LEU A 86 -2.15 16.23 12.87
C LEU A 86 -1.97 15.04 11.91
N LEU A 87 -3.04 14.61 11.22
CA LEU A 87 -2.98 13.49 10.27
C LEU A 87 -2.19 13.84 9.01
N ASP A 88 -2.28 15.09 8.55
CA ASP A 88 -1.57 15.59 7.37
C ASP A 88 -0.04 15.52 7.55
N TRP A 89 0.43 15.77 8.78
CA TRP A 89 1.85 15.71 9.13
C TRP A 89 2.37 14.27 9.28
N GLN A 90 1.55 13.35 9.78
CA GLN A 90 1.97 11.95 9.97
C GLN A 90 2.10 11.18 8.64
N GLN A 91 1.31 11.52 7.62
CA GLN A 91 1.37 10.83 6.32
C GLN A 91 2.51 11.33 5.43
N SER A 92 2.81 12.63 5.45
CA SER A 92 3.99 13.18 4.76
C SER A 92 5.30 12.60 5.30
N THR A 93 5.36 12.27 6.60
CA THR A 93 6.53 11.63 7.22
C THR A 93 6.58 10.11 7.02
N THR A 94 5.44 9.40 6.97
CA THR A 94 5.42 7.94 6.73
C THR A 94 5.83 7.58 5.30
N THR A 95 5.41 8.37 4.30
CA THR A 95 5.87 8.24 2.91
C THR A 95 7.38 8.46 2.83
N HIS A 96 7.88 9.51 3.48
CA HIS A 96 9.31 9.82 3.49
C HIS A 96 10.15 8.77 4.25
N GLN A 97 9.64 8.23 5.37
CA GLN A 97 10.32 7.19 6.12
C GLN A 97 10.45 5.89 5.32
N ARG A 98 9.41 5.48 4.59
CA ARG A 98 9.49 4.28 3.73
C ARG A 98 10.40 4.46 2.52
N GLU A 99 10.43 5.64 1.90
CA GLU A 99 11.38 5.95 0.83
C GLU A 99 12.84 5.83 1.31
N LEU A 100 13.13 6.30 2.53
CA LEU A 100 14.46 6.16 3.14
C LEU A 100 14.87 4.70 3.41
N PHE A 101 13.93 3.79 3.67
CA PHE A 101 14.22 2.37 3.86
C PHE A 101 14.43 1.62 2.53
N VAL A 102 13.85 2.10 1.42
CA VAL A 102 14.07 1.53 0.08
C VAL A 102 15.46 1.93 -0.46
N ASP A 103 15.87 3.19 -0.27
CA ASP A 103 17.21 3.65 -0.67
C ASP A 103 18.34 2.94 0.12
N ALA A 104 18.09 2.59 1.38
CA ALA A 104 19.07 1.85 2.20
C ALA A 104 19.28 0.39 1.73
N SER A 105 18.29 -0.21 1.05
CA SER A 105 18.42 -1.55 0.46
C SER A 105 19.14 -1.55 -0.89
N ASP A 106 19.10 -0.45 -1.66
CA ASP A 106 19.82 -0.34 -2.93
C ASP A 106 21.33 -0.01 -2.73
N ASP A 107 21.70 0.71 -1.65
CA ASP A 107 23.11 1.01 -1.34
C ASP A 107 23.89 -0.22 -0.81
N ALA A 108 23.19 -1.24 -0.31
CA ALA A 108 23.81 -2.50 0.10
C ALA A 108 24.21 -3.38 -1.11
N THR A 109 23.46 -3.27 -2.22
CA THR A 109 23.65 -4.14 -3.39
C THR A 109 24.78 -3.64 -4.31
N GLN A 110 25.10 -2.33 -4.28
CA GLN A 110 26.21 -1.77 -5.08
C GLN A 110 27.61 -1.99 -4.48
N LYS A 111 27.71 -2.32 -3.17
CA LYS A 111 29.00 -2.54 -2.51
C LYS A 111 29.59 -3.94 -2.76
N GLU A 112 28.78 -4.92 -3.17
CA GLU A 112 29.28 -6.27 -3.51
C GLU A 112 29.83 -6.39 -4.94
N ASP A 113 29.38 -5.57 -5.89
CA ASP A 113 29.85 -5.65 -7.29
C ASP A 113 31.18 -4.93 -7.54
N THR A 114 31.58 -3.99 -6.69
CA THR A 114 32.86 -3.27 -6.84
C THR A 114 34.08 -4.10 -6.38
N GLN A 115 33.87 -5.19 -5.64
CA GLN A 115 34.97 -5.97 -5.05
C GLN A 115 35.39 -7.22 -5.86
N LYS A 116 34.73 -7.51 -6.99
CA LYS A 116 35.04 -8.66 -7.87
C LYS A 116 35.85 -8.34 -9.13
N GLN A 117 36.16 -7.06 -9.41
CA GLN A 117 36.88 -6.64 -10.63
C GLN A 117 38.38 -6.35 -10.47
N SER A 118 39.01 -6.62 -9.30
CA SER A 118 40.41 -6.25 -9.04
C SER A 118 41.42 -7.41 -8.92
N LEU A 119 41.05 -8.63 -9.35
CA LEU A 119 41.94 -9.80 -9.27
C LEU A 119 42.08 -10.53 -10.61
N GLU A 120 42.43 -9.83 -11.69
CA GLU A 120 43.03 -10.45 -12.88
C GLU A 120 43.63 -9.36 -13.77
N GLU A 121 44.90 -9.01 -13.52
CA GLU A 121 45.89 -8.56 -14.51
C GLU A 121 47.14 -8.05 -13.78
N ASN A 122 48.05 -8.96 -13.47
CA ASN A 122 49.44 -8.58 -13.24
C ASN A 122 50.35 -9.70 -13.73
N SER A 123 50.98 -9.51 -14.89
CA SER A 123 52.26 -10.13 -15.27
C SER A 123 52.78 -9.52 -16.56
N LEU A 124 53.75 -8.59 -16.43
CA LEU A 124 55.08 -8.57 -17.08
C LEU A 124 55.58 -7.11 -17.30
N GLU A 125 56.66 -6.77 -16.59
CA GLU A 125 57.43 -5.52 -16.67
C GLU A 125 58.27 -5.38 -17.96
N LEU A 126 58.62 -4.14 -18.35
CA LEU A 126 59.99 -3.59 -18.35
C LEU A 126 60.02 -2.13 -18.88
N THR A 127 60.84 -1.28 -18.25
CA THR A 127 60.99 0.20 -18.44
C THR A 127 62.18 0.53 -19.40
N PRO A 128 62.72 1.79 -19.59
CA PRO A 128 62.33 3.15 -19.13
C PRO A 128 62.54 4.35 -20.13
N SER A 129 62.11 5.54 -19.67
CA SER A 129 62.69 6.92 -19.89
C SER A 129 62.20 7.84 -21.05
N ARG A 130 61.71 9.05 -20.68
CA ARG A 130 62.32 10.39 -20.94
C ARG A 130 61.31 11.54 -21.20
N SER A 131 61.26 12.44 -20.21
CA SER A 131 60.99 13.91 -20.19
C SER A 131 60.44 14.66 -21.42
N ARG A 132 59.32 15.41 -21.24
CA ARG A 132 59.19 16.86 -21.63
C ARG A 132 57.82 17.53 -21.27
N LYS A 133 57.94 18.59 -20.47
CA LYS A 133 57.27 19.93 -20.44
C LYS A 133 55.74 20.13 -20.66
N ARG A 134 55.14 20.83 -19.68
CA ARG A 134 53.82 21.54 -19.66
C ARG A 134 53.74 22.74 -20.65
N PRO A 135 52.53 23.28 -20.95
CA PRO A 135 51.94 24.42 -20.18
C PRO A 135 50.43 24.25 -19.91
N ARG A 136 49.92 24.35 -18.67
CA ARG A 136 49.31 25.52 -17.96
C ARG A 136 48.40 26.41 -18.81
N ARG A 137 47.08 26.30 -18.59
CA ARG A 137 46.10 27.37 -18.83
C ARG A 137 45.20 27.49 -17.60
N GLU A 138 45.15 28.69 -17.07
CA GLU A 138 44.39 29.13 -15.90
C GLU A 138 42.98 29.58 -16.33
N THR A 139 41.96 29.20 -15.57
CA THR A 139 40.70 29.95 -15.52
C THR A 139 40.04 29.76 -14.13
N GLU A 140 40.20 30.81 -13.34
CA GLU A 140 39.30 31.42 -12.35
C GLU A 140 38.35 30.56 -11.50
N VAL A 141 38.65 30.57 -10.19
CA VAL A 141 37.74 30.25 -9.09
C VAL A 141 36.88 31.48 -8.80
N LYS A 142 35.55 31.34 -8.81
CA LYS A 142 34.62 32.29 -8.18
C LYS A 142 33.62 31.53 -7.32
N GLN A 143 33.61 31.86 -6.04
CA GLN A 143 32.80 31.24 -4.98
C GLN A 143 31.39 31.85 -4.91
N THR A 144 30.42 30.97 -4.63
CA THR A 144 29.11 31.14 -3.95
C THR A 144 27.96 31.93 -4.60
N PRO A 145 26.69 31.70 -4.19
CA PRO A 145 26.02 30.47 -3.71
C PRO A 145 24.68 30.23 -4.48
N SER A 146 23.81 29.37 -3.94
CA SER A 146 22.40 29.12 -4.33
C SER A 146 22.14 28.32 -5.61
N ASN A 147 21.66 27.08 -5.42
CA ASN A 147 20.38 26.62 -5.97
C ASN A 147 20.02 25.28 -5.31
N ALA A 148 19.50 25.37 -4.09
CA ALA A 148 18.64 24.34 -3.52
C ALA A 148 17.23 24.58 -4.07
N SER A 149 16.96 24.16 -5.31
CA SER A 149 15.59 24.09 -5.85
C SER A 149 15.54 23.29 -7.15
N SER A 150 15.44 21.96 -7.07
CA SER A 150 14.90 21.16 -8.19
C SER A 150 14.46 19.75 -7.78
N LEU A 151 13.83 19.61 -6.62
CA LEU A 151 13.22 18.33 -6.19
C LEU A 151 11.72 18.51 -5.83
N ALA A 152 11.07 19.55 -6.37
CA ALA A 152 9.71 19.94 -5.99
C ALA A 152 8.59 19.46 -6.95
N ASP A 153 8.89 18.64 -7.95
CA ASP A 153 7.90 18.27 -9.00
C ASP A 153 7.50 16.79 -9.00
N ALA A 154 7.58 16.10 -7.86
CA ALA A 154 6.73 14.92 -7.66
C ALA A 154 5.34 15.41 -7.23
N PRO A 155 4.23 15.05 -7.91
CA PRO A 155 2.91 15.44 -7.47
C PRO A 155 2.70 14.82 -6.09
N ALA A 156 2.75 15.65 -5.05
CA ALA A 156 2.43 15.23 -3.69
C ALA A 156 1.07 14.50 -3.77
N ILE A 157 1.07 13.20 -3.49
CA ILE A 157 -0.14 12.38 -3.52
C ILE A 157 -1.04 12.98 -2.45
N ALA A 158 -1.98 13.81 -2.91
CA ALA A 158 -2.69 14.73 -2.04
C ALA A 158 -3.63 13.91 -1.14
N TRP A 159 -3.34 13.89 0.15
CA TRP A 159 -4.33 13.52 1.14
C TRP A 159 -5.54 14.47 0.96
N LEU A 160 -6.68 13.89 0.59
CA LEU A 160 -7.92 14.62 0.31
C LEU A 160 -8.99 14.19 1.31
N PRO A 161 -9.08 14.85 2.49
CA PRO A 161 -10.02 14.51 3.56
C PRO A 161 -11.45 14.31 3.05
N ASP A 162 -11.95 15.23 2.22
CA ASP A 162 -13.31 15.19 1.68
C ASP A 162 -13.58 13.93 0.82
N VAL A 163 -12.61 13.51 0.03
CA VAL A 163 -12.69 12.29 -0.79
C VAL A 163 -12.74 11.08 0.13
N LYS A 164 -11.91 11.04 1.17
CA LYS A 164 -11.87 9.94 2.15
C LYS A 164 -13.16 9.86 2.98
N VAL A 165 -13.71 11.00 3.44
CA VAL A 165 -15.01 11.07 4.11
C VAL A 165 -16.11 10.56 3.19
N THR A 166 -16.11 10.97 1.93
CA THR A 166 -17.12 10.55 0.94
C THR A 166 -17.08 9.05 0.70
N ILE A 167 -15.89 8.46 0.54
CA ILE A 167 -15.73 7.01 0.41
C ILE A 167 -16.22 6.31 1.67
N ALA A 168 -15.87 6.80 2.86
CA ALA A 168 -16.30 6.20 4.11
C ALA A 168 -17.83 6.25 4.31
N ARG A 169 -18.47 7.37 3.93
CA ARG A 169 -19.94 7.49 3.87
C ARG A 169 -20.55 6.47 2.92
N ARG A 170 -19.99 6.32 1.71
CA ARG A 170 -20.47 5.34 0.71
C ARG A 170 -20.30 3.90 1.19
N LYS A 171 -19.22 3.57 1.92
CA LYS A 171 -19.06 2.27 2.59
C LYS A 171 -20.25 1.99 3.53
N LEU A 172 -20.66 2.98 4.33
CA LEU A 172 -21.83 2.89 5.22
C LEU A 172 -23.17 2.87 4.48
N ASP A 173 -23.28 3.52 3.32
CA ASP A 173 -24.49 3.47 2.49
C ASP A 173 -24.69 2.15 1.74
N GLY A 174 -23.77 1.19 1.91
CA GLY A 174 -23.85 -0.12 1.27
C GLY A 174 -23.39 -0.11 -0.19
N TYR A 175 -22.52 0.83 -0.58
CA TYR A 175 -21.90 0.74 -1.91
C TYR A 175 -21.05 -0.53 -2.03
N SER A 176 -21.03 -1.07 -3.25
CA SER A 176 -20.26 -2.28 -3.59
C SER A 176 -18.77 -2.09 -3.27
N PRO A 177 -18.17 -3.00 -2.47
CA PRO A 177 -16.75 -3.00 -2.16
C PRO A 177 -15.86 -2.99 -3.41
N ARG A 178 -16.23 -3.75 -4.46
CA ARG A 178 -15.44 -3.82 -5.69
C ARG A 178 -15.43 -2.48 -6.44
N ILE A 179 -16.55 -1.75 -6.44
CA ILE A 179 -16.64 -0.42 -7.07
C ILE A 179 -15.76 0.56 -6.30
N LEU A 180 -15.88 0.59 -4.98
CA LEU A 180 -15.09 1.50 -4.14
C LEU A 180 -13.59 1.24 -4.26
N LEU A 181 -13.17 -0.03 -4.32
CA LEU A 181 -11.77 -0.39 -4.54
C LEU A 181 -11.25 0.12 -5.89
N LYS A 182 -12.04 0.01 -6.97
CA LYS A 182 -11.65 0.56 -8.28
C LYS A 182 -11.54 2.08 -8.25
N GLU A 183 -12.44 2.76 -7.56
CA GLU A 183 -12.38 4.22 -7.38
C GLU A 183 -11.13 4.64 -6.58
N GLU A 184 -10.77 3.88 -5.55
CA GLU A 184 -9.53 4.10 -4.78
C GLU A 184 -8.28 3.85 -5.64
N LEU A 185 -8.26 2.78 -6.45
CA LEU A 185 -7.16 2.50 -7.37
C LEU A 185 -7.03 3.54 -8.47
N ALA A 186 -8.14 4.09 -8.97
CA ALA A 186 -8.12 5.14 -9.99
C ALA A 186 -7.37 6.42 -9.53
N GLN A 187 -7.22 6.63 -8.22
CA GLN A 187 -6.45 7.72 -7.64
C GLN A 187 -4.94 7.43 -7.59
N ASN A 188 -4.52 6.19 -7.89
CA ASN A 188 -3.13 5.78 -7.77
C ASN A 188 -2.30 6.18 -9.01
N PRO A 189 -1.29 7.05 -8.86
CA PRO A 189 -0.48 7.54 -9.99
C PRO A 189 0.40 6.44 -10.61
N HIS A 190 0.74 5.39 -9.85
CA HIS A 190 1.63 4.31 -10.30
C HIS A 190 0.93 3.34 -11.28
N LEU A 191 -0.41 3.30 -11.29
CA LEU A 191 -1.15 2.31 -12.05
C LEU A 191 -1.39 2.71 -13.51
N GLY A 192 -1.32 4.01 -13.85
CA GLY A 192 -1.37 4.58 -15.20
C GLY A 192 -1.98 3.67 -16.29
N LYS A 193 -1.12 3.03 -17.10
CA LYS A 193 -1.52 2.17 -18.24
C LYS A 193 -2.07 0.80 -17.84
N LEU A 194 -1.81 0.33 -16.62
CA LEU A 194 -2.24 -0.96 -16.10
C LEU A 194 -3.66 -0.91 -15.51
N MET A 195 -4.25 0.27 -15.31
CA MET A 195 -5.58 0.44 -14.70
C MET A 195 -6.66 -0.48 -15.27
N PRO A 196 -6.82 -0.65 -16.60
CA PRO A 196 -7.84 -1.55 -17.14
C PRO A 196 -7.64 -3.00 -16.72
N ARG A 197 -6.40 -3.44 -16.50
CA ARG A 197 -6.08 -4.80 -16.03
C ARG A 197 -6.46 -4.98 -14.57
N PHE A 198 -6.23 -3.98 -13.72
CA PHE A 198 -6.66 -4.03 -12.32
C PHE A 198 -8.18 -4.04 -12.20
N HIS A 199 -8.89 -3.25 -13.00
CA HIS A 199 -10.35 -3.29 -13.02
C HIS A 199 -10.89 -4.67 -13.44
N ALA A 200 -10.34 -5.24 -14.52
CA ALA A 200 -10.72 -6.57 -14.98
C ALA A 200 -10.43 -7.67 -13.93
N LEU A 201 -9.29 -7.56 -13.23
CA LEU A 201 -8.92 -8.47 -12.15
C LEU A 201 -9.90 -8.42 -10.97
N ILE A 202 -10.34 -7.21 -10.59
CA ILE A 202 -11.34 -7.02 -9.53
C ILE A 202 -12.71 -7.53 -9.97
N ASP A 203 -13.09 -7.31 -11.24
CA ASP A 203 -14.34 -7.83 -11.78
C ASP A 203 -14.38 -9.36 -11.78
N SER A 204 -13.27 -10.02 -12.11
CA SER A 204 -13.20 -11.49 -12.07
C SER A 204 -13.17 -12.07 -10.66
N ALA A 205 -12.85 -11.26 -9.65
CA ALA A 205 -12.72 -11.74 -8.27
C ALA A 205 -14.07 -11.93 -7.57
N VAL A 206 -15.14 -11.30 -8.06
CA VAL A 206 -16.48 -11.35 -7.46
C VAL A 206 -17.45 -12.00 -8.44
N GLN A 207 -18.10 -13.08 -8.02
CA GLN A 207 -19.03 -13.85 -8.86
C GLN A 207 -20.41 -13.22 -8.90
N SER A 208 -20.80 -12.55 -7.82
CA SER A 208 -22.09 -11.90 -7.66
C SER A 208 -22.26 -10.75 -8.66
N GLU A 209 -23.41 -10.66 -9.34
CA GLU A 209 -23.69 -9.55 -10.26
C GLU A 209 -23.67 -8.19 -9.52
N VAL A 210 -23.23 -7.14 -10.22
CA VAL A 210 -23.26 -5.78 -9.66
C VAL A 210 -24.73 -5.34 -9.59
N GLY A 211 -25.31 -5.40 -8.40
CA GLY A 211 -26.66 -4.91 -8.15
C GLY A 211 -26.77 -3.42 -8.49
N ILE A 212 -27.89 -3.02 -9.11
CA ILE A 212 -28.22 -1.61 -9.32
C ILE A 212 -28.73 -1.05 -7.99
N GLY A 213 -27.85 -0.48 -7.17
CA GLY A 213 -28.23 0.18 -5.92
C GLY A 213 -27.30 -0.12 -4.75
N SER A 214 -27.75 0.23 -3.54
CA SER A 214 -27.05 -0.12 -2.30
C SER A 214 -27.25 -1.59 -1.96
N LEU A 215 -26.14 -2.27 -1.65
CA LEU A 215 -26.12 -3.65 -1.19
C LEU A 215 -26.70 -3.78 0.21
N SER A 216 -27.36 -4.91 0.48
CA SER A 216 -27.69 -5.28 1.85
C SER A 216 -26.42 -5.48 2.68
N SER A 217 -26.54 -5.51 4.01
CA SER A 217 -25.40 -5.82 4.88
C SER A 217 -24.83 -7.22 4.59
N LEU A 218 -25.69 -8.15 4.18
CA LEU A 218 -25.31 -9.52 3.83
C LEU A 218 -24.53 -9.54 2.52
N ASP A 219 -25.07 -8.95 1.46
CA ASP A 219 -24.42 -8.95 0.13
C ASP A 219 -23.08 -8.20 0.18
N GLN A 220 -23.01 -7.11 0.95
CA GLN A 220 -21.75 -6.38 1.14
C GLN A 220 -20.71 -7.23 1.88
N ALA A 221 -21.12 -8.02 2.89
CA ALA A 221 -20.22 -8.91 3.62
C ALA A 221 -19.75 -10.08 2.74
N GLN A 222 -20.64 -10.67 1.95
CA GLN A 222 -20.30 -11.73 1.00
C GLN A 222 -19.31 -11.24 -0.06
N GLU A 223 -19.56 -10.09 -0.68
CA GLU A 223 -18.66 -9.51 -1.68
C GLU A 223 -17.27 -9.20 -1.08
N LEU A 224 -17.22 -8.73 0.16
CA LEU A 224 -15.96 -8.51 0.86
C LEU A 224 -15.17 -9.80 1.10
N VAL A 225 -15.84 -10.89 1.48
CA VAL A 225 -15.19 -12.20 1.68
C VAL A 225 -14.72 -12.79 0.35
N GLU A 226 -15.50 -12.65 -0.73
CA GLU A 226 -15.08 -13.05 -2.08
C GLU A 226 -13.78 -12.32 -2.49
N LEU A 227 -13.73 -10.99 -2.31
CA LEU A 227 -12.52 -10.21 -2.57
C LEU A 227 -11.34 -10.64 -1.69
N ALA A 228 -11.56 -10.83 -0.38
CA ALA A 228 -10.50 -11.17 0.56
C ALA A 228 -9.88 -12.55 0.34
N THR A 229 -10.62 -13.46 -0.30
CA THR A 229 -10.24 -14.87 -0.51
C THR A 229 -9.92 -15.21 -1.95
N SER A 230 -10.08 -14.26 -2.88
CA SER A 230 -9.79 -14.45 -4.29
C SER A 230 -8.32 -14.83 -4.51
N PRO A 231 -8.04 -16.02 -5.08
CA PRO A 231 -6.66 -16.46 -5.36
C PRO A 231 -5.93 -15.50 -6.31
N ASP A 232 -6.68 -14.89 -7.24
CA ASP A 232 -6.15 -13.96 -8.22
C ASP A 232 -5.71 -12.63 -7.60
N LEU A 233 -6.45 -12.14 -6.60
CA LEU A 233 -6.07 -10.95 -5.85
C LEU A 233 -4.92 -11.27 -4.91
N LEU A 234 -5.04 -12.35 -4.12
CA LEU A 234 -4.01 -12.79 -3.17
C LEU A 234 -2.66 -13.02 -3.85
N GLY A 235 -2.65 -13.68 -5.01
CA GLY A 235 -1.42 -13.96 -5.78
C GLY A 235 -0.74 -12.74 -6.39
N ARG A 236 -1.39 -11.57 -6.37
CA ARG A 236 -0.86 -10.30 -6.90
C ARG A 236 -0.67 -9.24 -5.81
N THR A 237 -0.78 -9.64 -4.55
CA THR A 237 -0.45 -8.77 -3.41
C THR A 237 1.06 -8.64 -3.23
N TYR A 238 1.48 -7.62 -2.48
CA TYR A 238 2.87 -7.42 -2.10
C TYR A 238 3.45 -8.63 -1.37
N HIS A 239 4.67 -9.06 -1.74
CA HIS A 239 5.29 -10.27 -1.19
C HIS A 239 5.40 -10.27 0.34
N GLY A 240 5.73 -9.13 0.96
CA GLY A 240 5.82 -8.99 2.42
C GLY A 240 4.46 -9.12 3.13
N TRP A 241 3.36 -9.06 2.38
CA TRP A 241 2.03 -9.38 2.89
C TRP A 241 1.85 -10.90 3.09
N MET A 242 2.72 -11.76 2.55
CA MET A 242 2.66 -13.22 2.79
C MET A 242 1.25 -13.82 2.57
N PRO A 243 0.62 -13.66 1.40
CA PRO A 243 -0.74 -14.14 1.13
C PRO A 243 -0.92 -15.65 1.21
N TRP A 244 0.17 -16.42 1.12
CA TRP A 244 0.18 -17.88 1.15
C TRP A 244 0.03 -18.48 2.55
N LEU A 245 0.25 -17.68 3.59
CA LEU A 245 0.02 -18.07 4.99
C LEU A 245 -1.43 -17.81 5.34
#